data_AF-A0A5U7LLC2-F1
#
_entry.id   AF-A0A5U7LLC2-F1
#
_cell.length_a   1.000
_cell.length_b   1.000
_cell.length_c   1.000
_cell.angle_alpha   90.00
_cell.angle_beta   90.00
_cell.angle_gamma   90.00
#
_symmetry.space_group_name_H-M   'P 1'
#
loop_
_entity.id
_entity.type
_entity.pdbx_description
1 polymer ?
#
loop_
_entity_poly.entity_id
_entity_poly.type
_entity_poly.pdbx_seq_one_letter_code
_entity_poly.pdbx_strand_id
1 'polypeptide(L)'
;MKTTLSQPFIINKLSINVKPAFNRSGKIVFEANPAQKLYIVFDDHREAPAGFGVKASLTKKTYVIQRRVASSDRNVSEGRKPSSVLKVKVGNVFDFPNIDETRQAARQLVQTMLVTKRNPNKIKRETDASELKMRL
;
A
#
# COMPACT_ATOMS: atom_id res chain seq x y z
N MET A 1 -1.74 9.08 8.68
CA MET A 1 -2.60 10.19 8.20
C MET A 1 -3.10 9.89 6.80
N LYS A 2 -4.08 10.66 6.31
CA LYS A 2 -4.61 10.57 4.95
C LYS A 2 -4.57 11.97 4.29
N THR A 3 -4.19 12.07 3.02
CA THR A 3 -4.17 13.32 2.23
C THR A 3 -4.06 12.99 0.75
N THR A 4 -4.38 13.94 -0.15
CA THR A 4 -4.16 13.78 -1.58
C THR A 4 -2.67 13.68 -1.83
N LEU A 5 -2.22 12.52 -2.31
CA LEU A 5 -0.83 12.35 -2.69
C LEU A 5 -0.61 12.88 -4.11
N SER A 6 0.53 13.54 -4.30
CA SER A 6 1.05 13.95 -5.60
C SER A 6 2.51 13.53 -5.72
N GLN A 7 3.01 13.40 -6.95
CA GLN A 7 4.41 13.02 -7.19
C GLN A 7 5.40 13.97 -6.48
N PRO A 8 5.25 15.31 -6.55
CA PRO A 8 6.15 16.23 -5.82
C PRO A 8 6.06 16.08 -4.30
N PHE A 9 4.86 15.86 -3.75
CA PHE A 9 4.70 15.64 -2.32
C PHE A 9 5.45 14.38 -1.86
N ILE A 10 5.30 13.29 -2.61
CA ILE A 10 5.94 12.02 -2.31
C ILE A 10 7.47 12.12 -2.41
N ILE A 11 8.00 12.68 -3.50
CA ILE A 11 9.45 12.73 -3.74
C ILE A 11 10.11 13.71 -2.77
N ASN A 12 9.60 14.94 -2.69
CA ASN A 12 10.31 16.06 -2.09
C ASN A 12 9.98 16.28 -0.61
N LYS A 13 8.82 15.79 -0.13
CA LYS A 13 8.36 16.08 1.23
C LYS A 13 8.39 14.87 2.16
N LEU A 14 8.07 13.68 1.65
CA LEU A 14 8.13 12.46 2.45
C LEU A 14 9.58 12.02 2.64
N SER A 15 10.02 11.85 3.89
CA SER A 15 11.31 11.24 4.23
C SER A 15 11.21 10.53 5.57
N ILE A 16 12.19 9.71 5.95
CA ILE A 16 12.15 9.07 7.27
C ILE A 16 12.41 10.06 8.42
N ASN A 17 13.10 11.17 8.15
CA ASN A 17 13.54 12.13 9.16
C ASN A 17 12.45 13.14 9.54
N VAL A 18 11.45 13.34 8.67
CA VAL A 18 10.29 14.18 8.94
C VAL A 18 9.01 13.43 8.60
N LYS A 19 7.97 13.62 9.40
CA LYS A 19 6.64 13.05 9.13
C LYS A 19 5.62 14.17 8.91
N PRO A 20 4.72 14.02 7.94
CA PRO A 20 3.60 14.94 7.83
C PRO A 20 2.61 14.71 8.99
N ALA A 21 2.02 15.79 9.47
CA ALA A 21 1.00 15.83 10.52
C ALA A 21 -0.01 16.94 10.21
N PHE A 22 -1.20 16.86 10.79
CA PHE A 22 -2.17 17.96 10.74
C PHE A 22 -1.98 18.85 11.96
N ASN A 23 -1.83 20.15 11.74
CA ASN A 23 -1.87 21.12 12.82
C ASN A 23 -3.32 21.36 13.30
N ARG A 24 -3.51 22.25 14.29
CA ARG A 24 -4.83 22.59 14.84
C ARG A 24 -5.80 23.18 13.81
N SER A 25 -5.31 23.77 12.72
CA SER A 25 -6.14 24.30 11.63
C SER A 25 -6.37 23.31 10.48
N GLY A 26 -5.96 22.04 10.65
CA GLY A 26 -6.11 21.00 9.63
C GLY A 26 -5.15 21.12 8.46
N LYS A 27 -4.16 22.02 8.53
CA LYS A 27 -3.11 22.15 7.50
C LYS A 27 -2.02 21.11 7.73
N ILE A 28 -1.44 20.63 6.64
CA ILE A 28 -0.30 19.72 6.69
C ILE A 28 0.95 20.50 7.07
N VAL A 29 1.59 20.06 8.15
CA VAL A 29 2.90 20.50 8.60
C VAL A 29 3.84 19.30 8.66
N PHE A 30 5.15 19.56 8.64
CA PHE A 30 6.16 18.51 8.73
C PHE A 30 6.89 18.62 10.06
N GLU A 31 6.80 17.56 10.86
CA GLU A 31 7.43 17.46 12.17
C GLU A 31 8.65 16.57 12.09
N ALA A 32 9.64 16.82 12.94
CA ALA A 32 10.78 15.92 13.10
C ALA A 32 10.32 14.52 13.51
N ASN A 33 10.98 13.50 12.97
CA ASN A 33 10.79 12.10 13.31
C ASN A 33 12.10 11.56 13.91
N PRO A 34 12.47 11.96 15.14
CA PRO A 34 13.78 11.65 15.73
C PRO A 34 14.01 10.15 15.91
N ALA A 35 12.95 9.39 16.16
CA ALA A 35 13.01 7.92 16.25
C ALA A 35 13.14 7.23 14.88
N GLN A 36 13.12 7.98 13.77
CA GLN A 36 13.13 7.47 12.40
C GLN A 36 12.13 6.33 12.16
N LYS A 37 10.98 6.42 12.86
CA LYS A 37 9.95 5.38 12.79
C LYS A 37 9.31 5.41 11.41
N LEU A 38 9.25 4.25 10.76
CA LEU A 38 8.53 4.13 9.48
C LEU A 38 7.08 4.59 9.64
N TYR A 39 6.55 5.21 8.59
CA TYR A 39 5.17 5.68 8.57
C TYR A 39 4.56 5.50 7.19
N ILE A 40 3.23 5.55 7.14
CA ILE A 40 2.45 5.48 5.91
C ILE A 40 1.56 6.72 5.82
N VAL A 41 1.59 7.36 4.66
CA VAL A 41 0.61 8.38 4.28
C VAL A 41 -0.34 7.75 3.28
N PHE A 42 -1.62 7.69 3.63
CA PHE A 42 -2.66 7.14 2.77
C PHE A 42 -3.17 8.21 1.80
N ASP A 43 -3.43 7.81 0.56
CA ASP A 43 -3.97 8.67 -0.47
C ASP A 43 -5.49 8.80 -0.31
N ASP A 44 -6.04 10.01 -0.40
CA ASP A 44 -7.48 10.26 -0.48
C ASP A 44 -7.96 10.74 -1.85
N HIS A 45 -7.07 10.82 -2.84
CA HIS A 45 -7.47 11.11 -4.20
C HIS A 45 -8.62 10.21 -4.64
N ARG A 46 -9.62 10.77 -5.32
CA ARG A 46 -10.84 10.06 -5.74
C ARG A 46 -10.55 8.75 -6.46
N GLU A 47 -9.49 8.74 -7.26
CA GLU A 47 -9.13 7.57 -8.05
C GLU A 47 -8.22 6.58 -7.30
N ALA A 48 -7.68 6.94 -6.14
CA ALA A 48 -6.85 6.02 -5.37
C ALA A 48 -7.72 4.93 -4.74
N PRO A 49 -7.35 3.64 -4.89
CA PRO A 49 -8.09 2.58 -4.22
C PRO A 49 -7.97 2.71 -2.71
N ALA A 50 -9.05 2.43 -1.98
CA ALA A 50 -9.07 2.54 -0.53
C ALA A 50 -7.95 1.73 0.14
N GLY A 51 -7.14 2.42 0.96
CA GLY A 51 -5.98 1.84 1.64
C GLY A 51 -4.66 1.95 0.86
N PHE A 52 -4.67 2.61 -0.31
CA PHE A 52 -3.46 2.96 -1.05
C PHE A 52 -2.68 4.06 -0.32
N GLY A 53 -1.36 4.00 -0.38
CA GLY A 53 -0.51 5.02 0.22
C GLY A 53 0.97 4.80 -0.04
N VAL A 54 1.79 5.67 0.55
CA VAL A 54 3.26 5.57 0.49
C VAL A 54 3.80 5.31 1.88
N LYS A 55 4.61 4.26 1.99
CA LYS A 55 5.44 3.98 3.16
C LYS A 55 6.78 4.69 3.01
N ALA A 56 7.09 5.59 3.93
CA ALA A 56 8.43 6.16 4.09
C ALA A 56 9.24 5.26 5.02
N SER A 57 10.41 4.83 4.57
CA SER A 57 11.38 4.05 5.34
C SER A 57 12.77 4.63 5.17
N LEU A 58 13.75 4.11 5.93
CA LEU A 58 15.12 4.60 5.92
C LEU A 58 15.74 4.63 4.52
N THR A 59 15.55 3.56 3.74
CA THR A 59 16.26 3.38 2.47
C THR A 59 15.43 3.68 1.24
N LYS A 60 14.10 3.66 1.36
CA LYS A 60 13.20 3.81 0.21
C LYS A 60 11.82 4.30 0.60
N LYS A 61 11.18 4.91 -0.38
CA LYS A 61 9.73 5.14 -0.38
C LYS A 61 9.07 4.05 -1.20
N THR A 62 7.97 3.50 -0.71
CA THR A 62 7.32 2.35 -1.34
C THR A 62 5.82 2.56 -1.36
N TYR A 63 5.23 2.44 -2.54
CA TYR A 63 3.78 2.39 -2.68
C TYR A 63 3.26 1.09 -2.07
N VAL A 64 2.20 1.22 -1.27
CA VAL A 64 1.57 0.11 -0.55
C VAL A 64 0.06 0.19 -0.71
N ILE A 65 -0.58 -0.96 -0.61
CA ILE A 65 -2.03 -1.07 -0.56
C ILE A 65 -2.40 -2.01 0.59
N GLN A 66 -3.34 -1.59 1.43
CA GLN A 66 -3.93 -2.45 2.45
C GLN A 66 -5.43 -2.60 2.22
N ARG A 67 -5.91 -3.83 2.17
CA ARG A 67 -7.32 -4.12 1.88
C ARG A 67 -7.86 -5.18 2.81
N ARG A 68 -9.02 -4.90 3.39
CA ARG A 68 -9.81 -5.90 4.11
C ARG A 68 -10.48 -6.83 3.10
N VAL A 69 -10.29 -8.12 3.27
CA VAL A 69 -10.91 -9.18 2.46
C VAL A 69 -11.64 -10.14 3.37
N ALA A 70 -12.71 -10.76 2.87
CA ALA A 70 -13.35 -11.87 3.57
C ALA A 70 -12.32 -13.00 3.75
N SER A 71 -12.32 -13.64 4.92
CA SER A 71 -11.50 -14.80 5.19
C SER A 71 -11.89 -15.95 4.26
N SER A 72 -10.90 -16.75 3.91
CA SER A 72 -11.09 -18.03 3.23
C SER A 72 -11.61 -19.13 4.18
N ASP A 73 -11.64 -18.89 5.50
CA ASP A 73 -12.15 -19.86 6.47
C ASP A 73 -13.63 -20.12 6.28
N ARG A 74 -13.97 -21.37 5.92
CA ARG A 74 -15.33 -21.84 5.68
C ARG A 74 -16.05 -22.31 6.95
N ASN A 75 -15.37 -22.36 8.09
CA ASN A 75 -15.84 -23.00 9.33
C ASN A 75 -16.51 -22.05 10.33
N VAL A 76 -17.25 -21.03 9.88
CA VAL A 76 -18.06 -20.20 10.80
C VAL A 76 -19.53 -20.46 10.53
N SER A 77 -20.10 -21.38 11.30
CA SER A 77 -21.54 -21.57 11.49
C SER A 77 -22.07 -20.36 12.28
N GLU A 78 -22.93 -19.58 11.63
CA GLU A 78 -23.67 -18.44 12.18
C GLU A 78 -22.83 -17.22 12.61
N GLY A 79 -22.78 -16.20 11.74
CA GLY A 79 -22.17 -14.90 12.02
C GLY A 79 -21.53 -14.23 10.81
N ARG A 80 -21.09 -12.97 10.97
CA ARG A 80 -20.36 -12.23 9.92
C ARG A 80 -19.01 -12.94 9.67
N LYS A 81 -18.79 -13.43 8.45
CA LYS A 81 -17.54 -14.13 8.08
C LYS A 81 -16.32 -13.32 8.54
N PRO A 82 -15.30 -13.97 9.16
CA PRO A 82 -14.10 -13.27 9.61
C PRO A 82 -13.45 -12.58 8.40
N SER A 83 -12.81 -11.45 8.63
CA SER A 83 -12.14 -10.70 7.57
C SER A 83 -10.72 -10.37 7.99
N SER A 84 -9.78 -10.53 7.06
CA SER A 84 -8.37 -10.24 7.28
C SER A 84 -7.96 -9.00 6.49
N VAL A 85 -6.94 -8.30 6.97
CA VAL A 85 -6.35 -7.18 6.24
C VAL A 85 -5.10 -7.67 5.52
N LEU A 86 -5.15 -7.71 4.20
CA LEU A 86 -3.97 -7.99 3.37
C LEU A 86 -3.21 -6.69 3.13
N LYS A 87 -1.90 -6.73 3.37
CA LYS A 87 -0.98 -5.62 3.09
C LYS A 87 -0.02 -6.04 1.96
N VAL A 88 0.05 -5.23 0.92
CA VAL A 88 0.79 -5.56 -0.31
C VAL A 88 1.68 -4.39 -0.69
N LYS A 89 2.92 -4.71 -1.11
CA LYS A 89 3.81 -3.75 -1.76
C LYS A 89 3.36 -3.61 -3.22
N VAL A 90 3.05 -2.39 -3.65
CA VAL A 90 2.76 -2.08 -5.06
C VAL A 90 4.07 -1.96 -5.84
N GLY A 91 5.03 -1.18 -5.33
CA GLY A 91 6.36 -1.01 -5.91
C GLY A 91 7.16 0.09 -5.22
N ASN A 92 8.42 0.30 -5.60
CA ASN A 92 9.17 1.50 -5.22
C ASN A 92 8.52 2.73 -5.87
N VAL A 93 8.64 3.90 -5.25
CA VAL A 93 8.17 5.15 -5.85
C VAL A 93 8.85 5.44 -7.19
N PHE A 94 10.11 5.04 -7.34
CA PHE A 94 10.88 5.24 -8.58
C PHE A 94 10.63 4.17 -9.65
N ASP A 95 9.85 3.12 -9.37
CA ASP A 95 9.49 2.09 -10.36
C ASP A 95 8.39 2.59 -11.31
N PHE A 96 7.77 3.75 -11.02
CA PHE A 96 6.62 4.28 -11.78
C PHE A 96 6.93 5.71 -12.28
N PRO A 97 6.49 6.05 -13.50
CA PRO A 97 6.69 7.40 -14.05
C PRO A 97 5.82 8.44 -13.35
N ASN A 98 4.62 8.06 -12.91
CA ASN A 98 3.69 8.94 -12.22
C ASN A 98 2.79 8.18 -11.22
N ILE A 99 2.10 8.95 -10.39
CA ILE A 99 1.24 8.40 -9.33
C ILE A 99 -0.05 7.74 -9.89
N ASP A 100 -0.55 8.18 -11.04
CA ASP A 100 -1.82 7.68 -11.60
C ASP A 100 -1.68 6.24 -12.12
N GLU A 101 -0.57 5.94 -12.79
CA GLU A 101 -0.22 4.56 -13.15
C GLU A 101 -0.07 3.67 -11.92
N THR A 102 0.51 4.22 -10.85
CA THR A 102 0.64 3.49 -9.59
C THR A 102 -0.74 3.21 -8.95
N ARG A 103 -1.66 4.19 -8.98
CA ARG A 103 -3.04 4.00 -8.50
C ARG A 103 -3.73 2.90 -9.31
N GLN A 104 -3.53 2.87 -10.63
CA GLN A 104 -4.05 1.81 -11.49
C GLN A 104 -3.48 0.43 -11.14
N ALA A 105 -2.16 0.31 -10.98
CA ALA A 105 -1.52 -0.93 -10.55
C ALA A 105 -2.04 -1.39 -9.18
N ALA A 106 -2.23 -0.46 -8.24
CA ALA A 106 -2.83 -0.76 -6.94
C ALA A 106 -4.27 -1.26 -7.07
N ARG A 107 -5.09 -0.72 -7.99
CA ARG A 107 -6.46 -1.22 -8.25
C ARG A 107 -6.44 -2.65 -8.75
N GLN A 108 -5.54 -2.99 -9.67
CA GLN A 108 -5.39 -4.37 -10.16
C GLN A 108 -5.05 -5.33 -9.01
N LEU A 109 -4.10 -4.95 -8.15
CA LEU A 109 -3.76 -5.74 -6.95
C LEU A 109 -4.96 -5.89 -6.00
N VAL A 110 -5.79 -4.84 -5.84
CA VAL A 110 -7.03 -4.92 -5.05
C VAL A 110 -8.00 -5.92 -5.65
N GLN A 111 -8.20 -5.91 -6.97
CA GLN A 111 -9.08 -6.89 -7.61
C GLN A 111 -8.59 -8.31 -7.39
N THR A 112 -7.28 -8.57 -7.57
CA THR A 112 -6.70 -9.88 -7.27
C THR A 112 -6.89 -10.28 -5.80
N MET A 113 -6.71 -9.36 -4.85
CA MET A 113 -6.98 -9.62 -3.42
C MET A 113 -8.45 -9.96 -3.16
N LEU A 114 -9.38 -9.24 -3.78
CA LEU A 114 -10.81 -9.47 -3.60
C LEU A 114 -11.25 -10.79 -4.20
N VAL A 115 -10.69 -11.21 -5.34
CA VAL A 115 -11.01 -12.48 -5.98
C VAL A 115 -10.37 -13.64 -5.23
N THR A 116 -9.05 -13.59 -5.02
CA THR A 116 -8.27 -14.73 -4.50
C THR A 116 -8.27 -14.84 -2.98
N LYS A 117 -8.65 -13.77 -2.28
CA LYS A 117 -8.50 -13.62 -0.81
C LYS A 117 -7.05 -13.81 -0.33
N ARG A 118 -6.07 -13.69 -1.23
CA ARG A 118 -4.64 -13.92 -0.97
C ARG A 118 -3.82 -12.70 -1.37
N ASN A 119 -2.58 -12.65 -0.87
CA ASN A 119 -1.61 -11.62 -1.23
C ASN A 119 -1.13 -11.84 -2.68
N PRO A 120 -1.36 -10.91 -3.63
CA PRO A 120 -0.99 -11.09 -5.04
C PRO A 120 0.51 -11.28 -5.25
N ASN A 121 1.36 -10.63 -4.44
CA ASN A 121 2.81 -10.79 -4.54
C ASN A 121 3.27 -12.19 -4.11
N LYS A 122 2.53 -12.85 -3.21
CA LYS A 122 2.81 -14.23 -2.82
C LYS A 122 2.42 -15.18 -3.95
N ILE A 123 1.24 -14.97 -4.55
CA ILE A 123 0.79 -15.75 -5.72
C ILE A 123 1.82 -15.63 -6.85
N LYS A 124 2.22 -14.40 -7.21
CA LYS A 124 3.20 -14.18 -8.29
C LYS A 124 4.51 -14.94 -8.05
N ARG A 125 5.09 -14.85 -6.84
CA ARG A 125 6.33 -15.57 -6.51
C ARG A 125 6.19 -17.09 -6.59
N GLU A 126 5.04 -17.64 -6.19
CA GLU A 126 4.78 -19.07 -6.29
C GLU A 126 4.68 -19.50 -7.76
N THR A 127 4.01 -18.72 -8.61
CA THR A 127 3.95 -18.96 -10.06
C THR A 127 5.33 -18.88 -10.70
N ASP A 128 6.08 -17.80 -10.46
CA ASP A 128 7.43 -17.61 -11.01
C ASP A 128 8.37 -18.77 -10.62
N ALA A 129 8.29 -19.25 -9.37
CA ALA A 129 9.08 -20.37 -8.89
C ALA A 129 8.70 -21.71 -9.53
N SER A 130 7.41 -21.94 -9.77
CA SER A 130 6.93 -23.15 -10.46
C SER A 130 7.36 -23.16 -11.93
N GLU A 131 7.29 -22.02 -12.62
CA GLU A 131 7.75 -21.91 -14.01
C GLU A 131 9.25 -22.16 -14.15
N LEU A 132 10.06 -21.64 -13.22
CA LEU A 132 11.50 -21.89 -13.21
C LEU A 132 11.81 -23.38 -13.03
N LYS A 133 11.10 -24.08 -12.15
CA LYS A 133 11.28 -25.53 -11.93
C LYS A 133 10.92 -26.37 -13.17
N MET A 134 9.98 -25.92 -13.99
CA MET A 134 9.62 -26.64 -15.23
C MET A 134 10.63 -26.45 -16.36
N ARG A 135 11.54 -25.48 -16.24
CA ARG A 135 12.57 -25.16 -17.25
C ARG A 135 13.95 -25.72 -16.93
N LEU A 136 14.11 -26.38 -15.79
CA LEU A 136 15.34 -27.05 -15.34
C LEU A 136 15.16 -28.56 -15.45
#